data_AF-A0A0N5D400-F1
#
_entry.id   AF-A0A0N5D400-F1
#
_cell.length_a   1.000
_cell.length_b   1.000
_cell.length_c   1.000
_cell.angle_alpha   90.00
_cell.angle_beta   90.00
_cell.angle_gamma   90.00
#
_symmetry.space_group_name_H-M   'P 1'
#
loop_
_entity.id
_entity.type
_entity.pdbx_description
1 polymer ?
#
loop_
_entity_poly.entity_id
_entity_poly.type
_entity_poly.pdbx_seq_one_letter_code
_entity_poly.pdbx_strand_id
1 'polypeptide(L)'
;MVVHHCSSDAEFRGFLETAGLKPVIVDFFALWCGPCRQIAPNFEQLSNKYSNVMFLKVDVDKAKDLSTQQGVTAMPTFIVYMNKVKVDVLHGADPSALNTLVQKWSINAPKEDSLVSGQTDLITFVDKKQVECLNEDDNATLKNLLVGESVLRSDCDPQLIISIPFNQPVKVHSVYLKGNSQSAPKTVKIFTNLPSVLDFDQAASAESVQTIAFSEKITEGELYNLRYVKFQNVKNIQLFVEDNQGGMENTVIEALRFYGTPLSATNMQEFKRVSGKVGEVGH
;
A
#
# COMPACT_ATOMS: atom_id res chain seq x y z
N MET A 1 -2.33 -22.44 15.70
CA MET A 1 -2.22 -22.36 14.22
C MET A 1 -2.72 -20.99 13.81
N VAL A 2 -1.88 -20.20 13.13
CA VAL A 2 -2.17 -18.80 12.74
C VAL A 2 -2.71 -18.70 11.29
N VAL A 3 -2.66 -19.81 10.55
CA VAL A 3 -3.20 -19.90 9.19
C VAL A 3 -4.69 -20.24 9.23
N HIS A 4 -5.51 -19.38 8.65
CA HIS A 4 -6.94 -19.62 8.48
C HIS A 4 -7.20 -20.38 7.19
N HIS A 5 -8.23 -21.22 7.19
CA HIS A 5 -8.69 -21.93 5.99
C HIS A 5 -10.06 -21.40 5.60
N CYS A 6 -10.21 -21.09 4.32
CA CYS A 6 -11.44 -20.58 3.74
C CYS A 6 -11.90 -21.50 2.61
N SER A 7 -13.20 -21.81 2.61
CA SER A 7 -13.83 -22.67 1.60
C SER A 7 -14.99 -21.99 0.86
N SER A 8 -15.30 -20.72 1.16
CA SER A 8 -16.40 -19.99 0.53
C SER A 8 -16.13 -18.49 0.36
N ASP A 9 -16.82 -17.86 -0.60
CA ASP A 9 -16.76 -16.40 -0.82
C ASP A 9 -17.11 -15.58 0.43
N ALA A 10 -18.07 -16.05 1.23
CA ALA A 10 -18.51 -15.35 2.43
C ALA A 10 -17.43 -15.34 3.51
N GLU A 11 -16.78 -16.48 3.74
CA GLU A 11 -15.64 -16.60 4.66
C GLU A 11 -14.47 -15.76 4.18
N PHE A 12 -14.17 -15.78 2.87
CA PHE A 12 -13.09 -14.97 2.29
C PHE A 12 -13.31 -13.48 2.54
N ARG A 13 -14.51 -12.97 2.22
CA ARG A 13 -14.85 -11.55 2.44
C ARG A 13 -14.86 -11.19 3.91
N GLY A 14 -15.42 -12.05 4.76
CA GLY A 14 -15.42 -11.86 6.21
C GLY A 14 -14.01 -11.80 6.77
N PHE A 15 -13.10 -12.65 6.29
CA PHE A 15 -11.71 -12.63 6.71
C PHE A 15 -11.00 -11.34 6.32
N LEU A 16 -11.18 -10.88 5.08
CA LEU A 16 -10.65 -9.59 4.62
C LEU A 16 -11.24 -8.41 5.42
N GLU A 17 -12.49 -8.49 5.88
CA GLU A 17 -13.08 -7.51 6.78
C GLU A 17 -12.37 -7.47 8.13
N THR A 18 -12.18 -8.64 8.76
CA THR A 18 -11.54 -8.74 10.08
C THR A 18 -10.08 -8.32 10.06
N ALA A 19 -9.42 -8.39 8.90
CA ALA A 19 -8.04 -7.96 8.76
C ALA A 19 -7.87 -6.44 8.92
N GLY A 20 -8.91 -5.66 8.63
CA GLY A 20 -8.85 -4.21 8.66
C GLY A 20 -7.72 -3.68 7.78
N LEU A 21 -6.68 -3.15 8.42
CA LEU A 21 -5.50 -2.57 7.76
C LEU A 21 -4.30 -3.53 7.69
N LYS A 22 -4.37 -4.72 8.29
CA LYS A 22 -3.30 -5.71 8.20
C LYS A 22 -3.23 -6.31 6.78
N PRO A 23 -2.03 -6.53 6.23
CA PRO A 23 -1.88 -7.30 4.99
C PRO A 23 -2.40 -8.72 5.19
N VAL A 24 -3.11 -9.20 4.18
CA VAL A 24 -3.58 -10.58 4.11
C VAL A 24 -2.88 -11.28 2.96
N ILE A 25 -2.14 -12.34 3.24
CA ILE A 25 -1.52 -13.18 2.22
C ILE A 25 -2.34 -14.44 2.09
N VAL A 26 -2.86 -14.67 0.89
CA VAL A 26 -3.77 -15.77 0.56
C VAL A 26 -3.06 -16.77 -0.33
N ASP A 27 -2.84 -17.99 0.17
CA ASP A 27 -2.36 -19.15 -0.59
C ASP A 27 -3.54 -19.87 -1.25
N PHE A 28 -3.67 -19.74 -2.57
CA PHE A 28 -4.60 -20.53 -3.37
C PHE A 28 -3.93 -21.85 -3.75
N PHE A 29 -4.42 -22.94 -3.15
CA PHE A 29 -3.80 -24.26 -3.22
C PHE A 29 -4.80 -25.35 -3.61
N ALA A 30 -4.28 -26.53 -3.96
CA ALA A 30 -5.07 -27.74 -4.13
C ALA A 30 -4.41 -28.92 -3.41
N LEU A 31 -5.20 -29.89 -2.94
CA LEU A 31 -4.66 -31.04 -2.19
C LEU A 31 -3.80 -31.97 -3.06
N TRP A 32 -4.16 -32.10 -4.34
CA TRP A 32 -3.45 -32.92 -5.32
C TRP A 32 -2.16 -32.26 -5.83
N CYS A 33 -2.00 -30.95 -5.64
CA CYS A 33 -0.84 -30.18 -6.10
C CYS A 33 0.42 -30.50 -5.27
N GLY A 34 1.40 -31.15 -5.90
CA GLY A 34 2.71 -31.48 -5.29
C GLY A 34 3.48 -30.25 -4.78
N PRO A 35 3.69 -29.21 -5.61
CA PRO A 35 4.36 -27.98 -5.17
C PRO A 35 3.67 -27.29 -3.99
N CYS A 36 2.33 -27.33 -3.93
CA CYS A 36 1.56 -26.77 -2.82
C CYS A 36 1.87 -27.49 -1.50
N ARG A 37 1.99 -28.82 -1.52
CA ARG A 37 2.39 -29.60 -0.34
C ARG A 37 3.82 -29.29 0.10
N GLN A 38 4.72 -29.02 -0.84
CA GLN A 38 6.11 -28.70 -0.55
C GLN A 38 6.27 -27.33 0.13
N ILE A 39 5.52 -26.32 -0.29
CA ILE A 39 5.65 -24.95 0.25
C ILE A 39 4.78 -24.69 1.49
N ALA A 40 3.77 -25.53 1.76
CA ALA A 40 2.86 -25.35 2.89
C ALA A 40 3.57 -25.21 4.26
N PRO A 41 4.62 -26.00 4.61
CA PRO A 41 5.34 -25.83 5.87
C PRO A 41 6.01 -24.45 5.98
N ASN A 42 6.55 -23.92 4.89
CA ASN A 42 7.16 -22.59 4.86
C ASN A 42 6.11 -21.50 5.11
N PHE A 43 4.93 -21.62 4.46
CA PHE A 43 3.82 -20.69 4.68
C PHE A 43 3.34 -20.70 6.14
N GLU A 44 3.23 -21.89 6.75
CA GLU A 44 2.89 -22.03 8.17
C GLU A 44 3.96 -21.43 9.08
N GLN A 45 5.25 -21.67 8.82
CA GLN A 45 6.35 -21.07 9.58
C GLN A 45 6.33 -19.53 9.51
N LEU A 46 6.10 -18.97 8.32
CA LEU A 46 5.98 -17.52 8.13
C LEU A 46 4.79 -16.95 8.90
N SER A 47 3.66 -17.66 8.94
CA SER A 47 2.49 -17.25 9.73
C SER A 47 2.75 -17.17 11.23
N ASN A 48 3.63 -18.03 11.76
CA ASN A 48 4.03 -17.98 13.16
C ASN A 48 5.06 -16.87 13.43
N LYS A 49 5.85 -16.49 12.42
CA LYS A 49 6.91 -15.48 12.52
C LYS A 49 6.37 -14.04 12.42
N TYR A 50 5.36 -13.80 11.59
CA TYR A 50 4.87 -12.46 11.26
C TYR A 50 3.44 -12.23 11.77
N SER A 51 3.29 -11.81 13.03
CA SER A 51 1.99 -11.58 13.69
C SER A 51 1.22 -10.34 13.18
N ASN A 52 1.91 -9.45 12.48
CA ASN A 52 1.39 -8.26 11.84
C ASN A 52 0.84 -8.53 10.42
N VAL A 53 0.95 -9.77 9.93
CA VAL A 53 0.41 -10.23 8.65
C VAL A 53 -0.60 -11.35 8.92
N MET A 54 -1.70 -11.38 8.17
CA MET A 54 -2.71 -12.43 8.26
C MET A 54 -2.54 -13.42 7.11
N PHE A 55 -2.68 -14.71 7.43
CA PHE A 55 -2.42 -15.79 6.49
C PHE A 55 -3.69 -16.59 6.26
N LEU A 56 -4.07 -16.75 4.99
CA LEU A 56 -5.27 -17.46 4.57
C LEU A 56 -4.91 -18.54 3.55
N LYS A 57 -5.51 -19.71 3.65
CA LYS A 57 -5.45 -20.76 2.64
C LYS A 57 -6.82 -20.95 2.02
N VAL A 58 -6.87 -20.91 0.69
CA VAL A 58 -8.09 -21.14 -0.10
C VAL A 58 -7.89 -22.39 -0.94
N ASP A 59 -8.73 -23.39 -0.69
CA ASP A 59 -8.77 -24.61 -1.48
C ASP A 59 -9.53 -24.34 -2.78
N VAL A 60 -8.83 -24.35 -3.92
CA VAL A 60 -9.41 -24.02 -5.22
C VAL A 60 -10.48 -25.02 -5.66
N ASP A 61 -10.46 -26.26 -5.16
CA ASP A 61 -11.46 -27.27 -5.49
C ASP A 61 -12.79 -27.00 -4.76
N LYS A 62 -12.72 -26.41 -3.57
CA LYS A 62 -13.89 -26.04 -2.76
C LYS A 62 -14.43 -24.66 -3.13
N ALA A 63 -13.55 -23.71 -3.41
CA ALA A 63 -13.88 -22.32 -3.71
C ALA A 63 -13.54 -21.98 -5.18
N LYS A 64 -14.12 -22.73 -6.12
CA LYS A 64 -13.84 -22.60 -7.57
C LYS A 64 -14.20 -21.23 -8.13
N ASP A 65 -15.39 -20.73 -7.80
CA ASP A 65 -15.86 -19.43 -8.28
C ASP A 65 -14.99 -18.30 -7.75
N LEU A 66 -14.64 -18.34 -6.46
CA LEU A 66 -13.70 -17.40 -5.85
C LEU A 66 -12.35 -17.42 -6.57
N SER A 67 -11.78 -18.61 -6.76
CA SER A 67 -10.45 -18.77 -7.37
C SER A 67 -10.43 -18.21 -8.80
N THR A 68 -11.50 -18.46 -9.57
CA THR A 68 -11.68 -17.91 -10.92
C THR A 68 -11.82 -16.38 -10.88
N GLN A 69 -12.65 -15.84 -9.97
CA GLN A 69 -12.82 -14.39 -9.80
C GLN A 69 -11.51 -13.69 -9.39
N GLN A 70 -10.68 -14.35 -8.58
CA GLN A 70 -9.36 -13.83 -8.19
C GLN A 70 -8.28 -14.06 -9.26
N GLY A 71 -8.63 -14.60 -10.43
CA GLY A 71 -7.71 -14.79 -11.56
C GLY A 71 -6.63 -15.85 -11.31
N VAL A 72 -6.92 -16.85 -10.48
CA VAL A 72 -5.98 -17.94 -10.18
C VAL A 72 -6.03 -18.97 -11.32
N THR A 73 -4.92 -19.12 -12.03
CA THR A 73 -4.78 -20.05 -13.17
C THR A 73 -3.79 -21.17 -12.92
N ALA A 74 -2.98 -21.09 -11.87
CA ALA A 74 -2.01 -22.09 -11.45
C ALA A 74 -1.88 -22.12 -9.92
N MET A 75 -1.47 -23.26 -9.38
CA MET A 75 -1.27 -23.44 -7.94
C MET A 75 0.16 -23.91 -7.63
N PRO A 76 0.77 -23.42 -6.53
CA PRO A 76 0.22 -22.40 -5.64
C PRO A 76 0.28 -21.01 -6.30
N THR A 77 -0.69 -20.16 -5.97
CA THR A 77 -0.62 -18.72 -6.23
C THR A 77 -0.88 -17.99 -4.92
N PHE A 78 0.03 -17.12 -4.54
CA PHE A 78 -0.09 -16.27 -3.36
C PHE A 78 -0.56 -14.88 -3.80
N ILE A 79 -1.64 -14.39 -3.20
CA ILE A 79 -2.16 -13.06 -3.48
C ILE A 79 -2.13 -12.25 -2.19
N VAL A 80 -1.62 -11.03 -2.26
CA VAL A 80 -1.62 -10.09 -1.15
C VAL A 80 -2.78 -9.12 -1.28
N TYR A 81 -3.56 -8.99 -0.22
CA TYR A 81 -4.62 -8.02 -0.07
C TYR A 81 -4.28 -7.01 1.01
N MET A 82 -4.53 -5.74 0.71
CA MET A 82 -4.47 -4.63 1.65
C MET A 82 -5.78 -3.85 1.54
N ASN A 83 -6.48 -3.66 2.66
CA ASN A 83 -7.79 -3.01 2.67
C ASN A 83 -8.73 -3.59 1.60
N LYS A 84 -8.76 -4.93 1.49
CA LYS A 84 -9.60 -5.69 0.54
C LYS A 84 -9.23 -5.52 -0.95
N VAL A 85 -8.17 -4.78 -1.27
CA VAL A 85 -7.67 -4.59 -2.64
C VAL A 85 -6.47 -5.51 -2.87
N LYS A 86 -6.44 -6.19 -4.02
CA LYS A 86 -5.27 -6.97 -4.47
C LYS A 86 -4.11 -6.00 -4.77
N VAL A 87 -3.00 -6.17 -4.08
CA VAL A 87 -1.82 -5.27 -4.19
C VAL A 87 -0.55 -5.97 -4.65
N ASP A 88 -0.47 -7.29 -4.56
CA ASP A 88 0.69 -8.07 -5.00
C ASP A 88 0.29 -9.51 -5.32
N VAL A 89 1.05 -10.18 -6.18
CA VAL A 89 0.81 -11.57 -6.60
C VAL A 89 2.14 -12.28 -6.82
N LEU A 90 2.26 -13.49 -6.27
CA LEU A 90 3.37 -14.42 -6.50
C LEU A 90 2.82 -15.74 -7.02
N HIS A 91 3.35 -16.20 -8.16
CA HIS A 91 2.99 -17.48 -8.74
C HIS A 91 4.06 -18.54 -8.49
N GLY A 92 3.63 -19.77 -8.21
CA GLY A 92 4.51 -20.92 -8.06
C GLY A 92 5.07 -21.10 -6.64
N ALA A 93 5.66 -22.28 -6.43
CA ALA A 93 6.21 -22.69 -5.14
C ALA A 93 7.70 -22.30 -5.04
N ASP A 94 7.97 -21.04 -4.72
CA ASP A 94 9.33 -20.55 -4.43
C ASP A 94 9.41 -20.07 -2.96
N PRO A 95 10.09 -20.84 -2.07
CA PRO A 95 10.25 -20.46 -0.67
C PRO A 95 10.98 -19.12 -0.44
N SER A 96 11.96 -18.79 -1.28
CA SER A 96 12.73 -17.55 -1.15
C SER A 96 11.87 -16.35 -1.54
N ALA A 97 11.20 -16.44 -2.69
CA ALA A 97 10.30 -15.39 -3.16
C ALA A 97 9.12 -15.19 -2.18
N LEU A 98 8.57 -16.28 -1.63
CA LEU A 98 7.51 -16.21 -0.61
C LEU A 98 7.98 -15.50 0.66
N ASN A 99 9.18 -15.81 1.16
CA ASN A 99 9.73 -15.12 2.33
C ASN A 99 9.94 -13.62 2.05
N THR A 100 10.46 -13.26 0.88
CA THR A 100 10.60 -11.85 0.46
C THR A 100 9.25 -11.14 0.38
N LEU A 101 8.23 -11.78 -0.21
CA LEU A 101 6.88 -11.24 -0.29
C LEU A 101 6.30 -10.98 1.11
N VAL A 102 6.38 -11.96 2.01
CA VAL A 102 5.89 -11.82 3.39
C VAL A 102 6.66 -10.74 4.14
N GLN A 103 7.98 -10.70 4.02
CA GLN A 103 8.82 -9.69 4.67
C GLN A 103 8.49 -8.28 4.16
N LYS A 104 8.37 -8.11 2.83
CA LYS A 104 7.96 -6.86 2.18
C LYS A 104 6.65 -6.35 2.78
N TRP A 105 5.62 -7.20 2.83
CA TRP A 105 4.30 -6.78 3.31
C TRP A 105 4.21 -6.68 4.83
N SER A 106 5.03 -7.42 5.58
CA SER A 106 5.20 -7.21 7.02
C SER A 106 5.83 -5.84 7.32
N ILE A 107 6.90 -5.45 6.61
CA ILE A 107 7.54 -4.14 6.81
C ILE A 107 6.59 -3.01 6.43
N ASN A 108 5.81 -3.20 5.37
CA ASN A 108 4.80 -2.25 4.91
C ASN A 108 3.47 -2.34 5.67
N ALA A 109 3.32 -3.28 6.60
CA ALA A 109 2.11 -3.42 7.39
C ALA A 109 1.94 -2.15 8.23
N PRO A 110 0.74 -1.52 8.22
CA PRO A 110 0.44 -0.43 9.13
C PRO A 110 0.70 -0.86 10.57
N LYS A 111 1.62 -0.18 11.24
CA LYS A 111 1.89 -0.38 12.67
C LYS A 111 0.76 0.25 13.48
N GLU A 112 0.49 -0.25 14.68
CA GLU A 112 -0.61 0.23 15.54
C GLU A 112 -0.56 1.76 15.75
N ASP A 113 0.65 2.33 15.84
CA ASP A 113 0.91 3.77 15.97
C ASP A 113 0.60 4.59 14.70
N SER A 114 0.43 3.92 13.56
CA SER A 114 0.06 4.52 12.26
C SER A 114 -1.44 4.38 11.94
N LEU A 115 -2.17 3.58 12.72
CA LEU A 115 -3.61 3.36 12.52
C LEU A 115 -4.39 4.53 13.11
N VAL A 116 -5.11 5.27 12.26
CA VAL A 116 -6.07 6.29 12.72
C VAL A 116 -7.48 5.71 12.63
N SER A 117 -8.18 5.69 13.77
CA SER A 117 -9.58 5.23 13.82
C SER A 117 -10.45 5.94 12.78
N GLY A 118 -11.19 5.15 11.99
CA GLY A 118 -12.05 5.65 10.92
C GLY A 118 -11.33 6.12 9.65
N GLN A 119 -10.00 6.01 9.58
CA GLN A 119 -9.22 6.31 8.37
C GLN A 119 -8.65 5.02 7.77
N THR A 120 -8.33 5.07 6.48
CA THR A 120 -7.68 4.00 5.74
C THR A 120 -6.42 4.50 5.05
N ASP A 121 -5.52 3.58 4.73
CA ASP A 121 -4.35 3.88 3.91
C ASP A 121 -4.82 4.24 2.48
N LEU A 122 -4.42 5.42 2.01
CA LEU A 122 -4.83 5.96 0.73
C LEU A 122 -4.01 5.44 -0.45
N ILE A 123 -3.04 4.54 -0.23
CA ILE A 123 -2.16 3.98 -1.28
C ILE A 123 -2.93 3.34 -2.45
N THR A 124 -4.14 2.81 -2.22
CA THR A 124 -5.01 2.23 -3.25
C THR A 124 -5.72 3.28 -4.11
N PHE A 125 -5.79 4.52 -3.64
CA PHE A 125 -6.35 5.65 -4.37
C PHE A 125 -5.29 6.48 -5.10
N VAL A 126 -4.00 6.19 -4.89
CA VAL A 126 -2.90 6.87 -5.60
C VAL A 126 -2.86 6.43 -7.06
N ASP A 127 -2.82 7.39 -7.98
CA ASP A 127 -2.52 7.11 -9.39
C ASP A 127 -1.01 6.95 -9.60
N LYS A 128 -0.52 5.74 -9.33
CA LYS A 128 0.90 5.36 -9.45
C LYS A 128 1.49 5.56 -10.85
N LYS A 129 0.66 5.74 -11.89
CA LYS A 129 1.15 6.02 -13.25
C LYS A 129 1.53 7.48 -13.43
N GLN A 130 0.91 8.37 -12.67
CA GLN A 130 1.07 9.83 -12.76
C GLN A 130 1.85 10.43 -11.58
N VAL A 131 2.40 9.60 -10.70
CA VAL A 131 3.32 10.10 -9.66
C VAL A 131 4.59 10.64 -10.31
N GLU A 132 5.09 11.73 -9.77
CA GLU A 132 6.29 12.42 -10.23
C GLU A 132 7.13 12.80 -9.02
N CYS A 133 8.44 12.63 -9.12
CA CYS A 133 9.37 13.11 -8.11
C CYS A 133 10.49 13.89 -8.79
N LEU A 134 10.76 15.11 -8.33
CA LEU A 134 11.92 15.88 -8.78
C LEU A 134 13.10 15.63 -7.83
N ASN A 135 14.29 15.57 -8.42
CA ASN A 135 15.56 15.24 -7.75
C ASN A 135 15.59 13.83 -7.13
N GLU A 136 14.87 12.86 -7.67
CA GLU A 136 15.00 11.46 -7.24
C GLU A 136 16.21 10.76 -7.87
N ASP A 137 16.83 9.85 -7.11
CA ASP A 137 17.89 8.96 -7.57
C ASP A 137 17.35 7.88 -8.54
N ASP A 138 18.11 7.58 -9.60
CA ASP A 138 17.75 6.62 -10.66
C ASP A 138 17.36 5.22 -10.14
N ASN A 139 17.92 4.80 -9.00
CA ASN A 139 17.72 3.46 -8.41
C ASN A 139 16.82 3.48 -7.17
N ALA A 140 16.56 4.65 -6.59
CA ALA A 140 15.79 4.85 -5.37
C ALA A 140 14.68 5.87 -5.62
N THR A 141 13.72 5.47 -6.48
CA THR A 141 12.63 6.31 -6.98
C THR A 141 11.36 6.24 -6.11
N LEU A 142 10.50 7.24 -6.25
CA LEU A 142 9.18 7.32 -5.61
C LEU A 142 8.29 6.14 -6.02
N LYS A 143 8.37 5.70 -7.28
CA LYS A 143 7.60 4.55 -7.76
C LYS A 143 7.97 3.30 -6.97
N ASN A 144 9.26 3.04 -6.80
CA ASN A 144 9.77 1.88 -6.06
C ASN A 144 9.39 1.95 -4.58
N LEU A 145 9.40 3.14 -3.98
CA LEU A 145 8.91 3.37 -2.61
C LEU A 145 7.42 3.03 -2.46
N LEU A 146 6.57 3.48 -3.39
CA LEU A 146 5.12 3.29 -3.33
C LEU A 146 4.68 1.83 -3.57
N VAL A 147 5.50 1.02 -4.25
CA VAL A 147 5.28 -0.42 -4.38
C VAL A 147 6.02 -1.24 -3.32
N GLY A 148 6.80 -0.59 -2.45
CA GLY A 148 7.53 -1.22 -1.35
C GLY A 148 8.72 -2.07 -1.82
N GLU A 149 9.33 -1.73 -2.95
CA GLU A 149 10.50 -2.42 -3.50
C GLU A 149 11.83 -1.78 -3.10
N SER A 150 11.84 -0.45 -2.90
CA SER A 150 13.04 0.30 -2.51
C SER A 150 12.65 1.51 -1.63
N VAL A 151 13.65 2.31 -1.29
CA VAL A 151 13.50 3.62 -0.66
C VAL A 151 13.38 4.71 -1.73
N LEU A 152 12.95 5.91 -1.34
CA LEU A 152 13.14 7.13 -2.13
C LEU A 152 14.38 7.86 -1.61
N ARG A 153 15.30 8.23 -2.49
CA ARG A 153 16.50 9.01 -2.16
C ARG A 153 16.62 10.20 -3.10
N SER A 154 17.08 11.34 -2.58
CA SER A 154 17.44 12.49 -3.40
C SER A 154 18.80 12.32 -4.08
N ASP A 155 18.97 12.84 -5.29
CA ASP A 155 20.16 12.63 -6.10
C ASP A 155 21.27 13.67 -5.83
N CYS A 156 21.01 14.95 -6.16
CA CYS A 156 22.06 15.98 -6.13
C CYS A 156 22.20 16.72 -4.80
N ASP A 157 21.08 16.90 -4.09
CA ASP A 157 20.99 17.73 -2.88
C ASP A 157 19.84 17.21 -1.99
N PRO A 158 19.59 17.73 -0.77
CA PRO A 158 18.64 17.13 0.15
C PRO A 158 17.18 17.43 -0.22
N GLN A 159 16.92 18.29 -1.19
CA GLN A 159 15.57 18.71 -1.55
C GLN A 159 14.88 17.68 -2.43
N LEU A 160 13.58 17.47 -2.20
CA LEU A 160 12.74 16.62 -3.03
C LEU A 160 11.40 17.30 -3.25
N ILE A 161 10.84 17.18 -4.46
CA ILE A 161 9.43 17.47 -4.71
C ILE A 161 8.74 16.17 -5.09
N ILE A 162 7.76 15.77 -4.28
CA ILE A 162 7.01 14.51 -4.42
C ILE A 162 5.57 14.87 -4.79
N SER A 163 5.13 14.53 -6.00
CA SER A 163 3.77 14.76 -6.48
C SER A 163 2.97 13.47 -6.56
N ILE A 164 1.88 13.40 -5.80
CA ILE A 164 1.02 12.23 -5.66
C ILE A 164 -0.41 12.61 -6.05
N PRO A 165 -0.82 12.32 -7.30
CA PRO A 165 -2.22 12.41 -7.71
C PRO A 165 -3.04 11.23 -7.18
N PHE A 166 -4.32 11.48 -6.92
CA PHE A 166 -5.30 10.46 -6.54
C PHE A 166 -6.28 10.22 -7.70
N ASN A 167 -6.67 8.95 -7.90
CA ASN A 167 -7.62 8.53 -8.93
C ASN A 167 -9.07 9.02 -8.69
N GLN A 168 -9.36 9.43 -7.46
CA GLN A 168 -10.58 10.11 -7.06
C GLN A 168 -10.26 11.07 -5.91
N PRO A 169 -11.09 12.11 -5.68
CA PRO A 169 -10.86 13.00 -4.55
C PRO A 169 -10.93 12.27 -3.21
N VAL A 170 -10.00 12.58 -2.32
CA VAL A 170 -9.90 12.01 -0.97
C VAL A 170 -9.91 13.11 0.09
N LYS A 171 -10.23 12.72 1.32
CA LYS A 171 -9.97 13.49 2.53
C LYS A 171 -8.68 12.96 3.13
N VAL A 172 -7.68 13.80 3.35
CA VAL A 172 -6.40 13.38 3.95
C VAL A 172 -6.38 13.81 5.41
N HIS A 173 -6.32 12.84 6.31
CA HIS A 173 -6.31 13.07 7.76
C HIS A 173 -4.90 13.21 8.29
N SER A 174 -4.00 12.32 7.91
CA SER A 174 -2.64 12.27 8.42
C SER A 174 -1.67 11.79 7.35
N VAL A 175 -0.40 12.13 7.54
CA VAL A 175 0.72 11.62 6.75
C VAL A 175 1.63 10.84 7.69
N TYR A 176 2.07 9.67 7.24
CA TYR A 176 3.10 8.89 7.92
C TYR A 176 4.35 8.91 7.07
N LEU A 177 5.47 9.25 7.71
CA LEU A 177 6.78 9.25 7.10
C LEU A 177 7.75 8.47 7.96
N LYS A 178 8.62 7.68 7.31
CA LYS A 178 9.80 7.09 7.92
C LYS A 178 11.02 7.45 7.09
N GLY A 179 12.05 8.02 7.71
CA GLY A 179 13.30 8.38 7.03
C GLY A 179 14.50 7.61 7.57
N ASN A 180 15.63 7.68 6.86
CA ASN A 180 16.85 6.98 7.29
C ASN A 180 17.73 7.88 8.15
N SER A 181 17.76 7.62 9.47
CA SER A 181 18.70 8.25 10.41
C SER A 181 18.81 9.79 10.21
N GLN A 182 20.03 10.31 10.08
CA GLN A 182 20.33 11.73 9.85
C GLN A 182 19.88 12.24 8.46
N SER A 183 19.72 11.35 7.48
CA SER A 183 19.16 11.67 6.15
C SER A 183 17.63 11.70 6.14
N ALA A 184 16.95 11.50 7.28
CA ALA A 184 15.50 11.57 7.31
C ALA A 184 15.00 13.01 7.07
N PRO A 185 13.83 13.21 6.43
CA PRO A 185 13.25 14.54 6.25
C PRO A 185 13.06 15.27 7.58
N LYS A 186 13.26 16.59 7.57
CA LYS A 186 13.02 17.45 8.73
C LYS A 186 11.89 18.42 8.45
N THR A 187 12.05 19.28 7.45
CA THR A 187 11.04 20.27 7.07
C THR A 187 10.35 19.86 5.78
N VAL A 188 9.02 19.70 5.86
CA VAL A 188 8.20 19.31 4.70
C VAL A 188 7.05 20.29 4.52
N LYS A 189 7.01 20.99 3.40
CA LYS A 189 5.90 21.85 2.98
C LYS A 189 4.89 21.03 2.17
N ILE A 190 3.60 21.19 2.47
CA ILE A 190 2.52 20.46 1.80
C ILE A 190 1.67 21.41 0.98
N PHE A 191 1.46 21.05 -0.28
CA PHE A 191 0.57 21.72 -1.22
C PHE A 191 -0.49 20.74 -1.71
N THR A 192 -1.65 21.25 -2.09
CA THR A 192 -2.74 20.41 -2.62
C THR A 192 -3.41 21.06 -3.80
N ASN A 193 -3.92 20.22 -4.71
CA ASN A 193 -4.75 20.63 -5.84
C ASN A 193 -4.06 21.64 -6.78
N LEU A 194 -2.74 21.58 -6.90
CA LEU A 194 -2.01 22.39 -7.86
C LEU A 194 -2.19 21.82 -9.28
N PRO A 195 -2.22 22.68 -10.31
CA PRO A 195 -2.43 22.25 -11.70
C PRO A 195 -1.20 21.58 -12.32
N SER A 196 -0.01 21.84 -11.80
CA SER A 196 1.26 21.30 -12.24
C SER A 196 2.17 21.02 -11.04
N VAL A 197 3.19 20.18 -11.24
CA VAL A 197 4.26 19.98 -10.26
C VAL A 197 5.02 21.28 -10.07
N LEU A 198 5.29 21.63 -8.82
CA LEU A 198 6.11 22.78 -8.47
C LEU A 198 7.56 22.55 -8.88
N ASP A 199 8.25 23.62 -9.25
CA ASP A 199 9.71 23.65 -9.22
C ASP A 199 10.21 24.05 -7.81
N PHE A 200 11.52 23.94 -7.58
CA PHE A 200 12.14 24.22 -6.28
C PHE A 200 12.01 25.69 -5.85
N ASP A 201 12.08 26.63 -6.78
CA ASP A 201 11.96 28.07 -6.49
C ASP A 201 10.53 28.43 -6.04
N GLN A 202 9.53 27.90 -6.75
CA GLN A 202 8.12 28.05 -6.40
C GLN A 202 7.83 27.37 -5.06
N ALA A 203 8.31 26.14 -4.85
CA ALA A 203 8.08 25.41 -3.61
C ALA A 203 8.72 26.07 -2.37
N ALA A 204 9.87 26.72 -2.56
CA ALA A 204 10.55 27.45 -1.49
C ALA A 204 9.80 28.72 -1.06
N SER A 205 9.25 29.46 -2.03
CA SER A 205 8.65 30.79 -1.83
C SER A 205 7.13 30.80 -1.63
N ALA A 206 6.42 29.79 -2.16
CA ALA A 206 4.97 29.74 -2.08
C ALA A 206 4.46 29.46 -0.65
N GLU A 207 3.28 30.00 -0.34
CA GLU A 207 2.57 29.67 0.89
C GLU A 207 2.05 28.23 0.82
N SER A 208 2.55 27.37 1.72
CA SER A 208 2.09 25.99 1.83
C SER A 208 0.73 25.92 2.51
N VAL A 209 -0.05 24.88 2.19
CA VAL A 209 -1.30 24.59 2.92
C VAL A 209 -1.00 24.30 4.39
N GLN A 210 0.09 23.58 4.61
CA GLN A 210 0.65 23.27 5.92
C GLN A 210 2.14 22.92 5.78
N THR A 211 2.96 23.39 6.72
CA THR A 211 4.35 22.96 6.88
C THR A 211 4.46 22.06 8.11
N ILE A 212 5.22 20.97 7.97
CA ILE A 212 5.54 20.02 9.03
C ILE A 212 7.03 20.16 9.36
N ALA A 213 7.34 20.20 10.65
CA ALA A 213 8.68 20.01 11.16
C ALA A 213 8.71 18.68 11.93
N PHE A 214 9.30 17.66 11.34
CA PHE A 214 9.43 16.34 11.93
C PHE A 214 10.54 16.32 12.99
N SER A 215 10.30 15.54 14.05
CA SER A 215 11.31 15.27 15.07
C SER A 215 12.22 14.11 14.65
N GLU A 216 13.27 13.82 15.42
CA GLU A 216 14.13 12.65 15.19
C GLU A 216 13.36 11.31 15.22
N LYS A 217 12.15 11.28 15.79
CA LYS A 217 11.27 10.10 15.80
C LYS A 217 10.85 9.64 14.41
N ILE A 218 10.93 10.50 13.39
CA ILE A 218 10.71 10.11 11.99
C ILE A 218 11.61 8.95 11.55
N THR A 219 12.75 8.72 12.21
CA THR A 219 13.63 7.58 11.92
C THR A 219 13.02 6.22 12.32
N GLU A 220 12.15 6.21 13.32
CA GLU A 220 11.36 5.04 13.75
C GLU A 220 10.01 4.96 13.01
N GLY A 221 9.62 6.09 12.41
CA GLY A 221 8.37 6.30 11.70
C GLY A 221 7.42 7.19 12.50
N GLU A 222 7.04 8.32 11.94
CA GLU A 222 6.22 9.33 12.62
C GLU A 222 4.92 9.57 11.85
N LEU A 223 3.79 9.42 12.55
CA LEU A 223 2.47 9.79 12.06
C LEU A 223 2.17 11.24 12.46
N TYR A 224 1.97 12.10 11.46
CA TYR A 224 1.65 13.50 11.65
C TYR A 224 0.19 13.78 11.29
N ASN A 225 -0.58 14.29 12.25
CA ASN A 225 -1.96 14.71 12.03
C ASN A 225 -2.01 16.03 11.25
N LEU A 226 -2.60 16.00 10.07
CA LEU A 226 -2.80 17.20 9.27
C LEU A 226 -3.96 18.01 9.86
N ARG A 227 -4.02 19.30 9.52
CA ARG A 227 -5.18 20.14 9.81
C ARG A 227 -6.33 19.72 8.91
N TYR A 228 -6.98 18.61 9.26
CA TYR A 228 -7.95 17.88 8.45
C TYR A 228 -8.96 18.77 7.71
N VAL A 229 -9.41 19.86 8.33
CA VAL A 229 -10.30 20.87 7.74
C VAL A 229 -9.77 21.48 6.42
N LYS A 230 -8.45 21.57 6.23
CA LYS A 230 -7.79 22.05 5.00
C LYS A 230 -7.65 20.97 3.92
N PHE A 231 -7.84 19.71 4.28
CA PHE A 231 -7.57 18.53 3.43
C PHE A 231 -8.84 17.72 3.16
N GLN A 232 -9.99 18.39 3.01
CA GLN A 232 -11.30 17.73 2.81
C GLN A 232 -11.58 17.31 1.36
N ASN A 233 -10.84 17.82 0.38
CA ASN A 233 -11.08 17.53 -1.04
C ASN A 233 -9.76 17.62 -1.79
N VAL A 234 -8.96 16.55 -1.71
CA VAL A 234 -7.61 16.48 -2.25
C VAL A 234 -7.62 15.58 -3.48
N LYS A 235 -7.30 16.15 -4.65
CA LYS A 235 -7.13 15.45 -5.93
C LYS A 235 -5.67 15.13 -6.20
N ASN A 236 -4.76 16.00 -5.77
CA ASN A 236 -3.33 15.75 -5.74
C ASN A 236 -2.73 16.39 -4.49
N ILE A 237 -1.65 15.80 -3.99
CA ILE A 237 -0.85 16.32 -2.90
C ILE A 237 0.60 16.40 -3.36
N GLN A 238 1.26 17.53 -3.11
CA GLN A 238 2.68 17.71 -3.36
C GLN A 238 3.40 17.98 -2.04
N LEU A 239 4.49 17.24 -1.81
CA LEU A 239 5.38 17.44 -0.68
C LEU A 239 6.67 18.06 -1.20
N PHE A 240 7.08 19.19 -0.62
CA PHE A 240 8.41 19.72 -0.80
C PHE A 240 9.21 19.45 0.46
N VAL A 241 10.19 18.56 0.36
CA VAL A 241 11.18 18.30 1.41
C VAL A 241 12.27 19.33 1.26
N GLU A 242 12.43 20.20 2.26
CA GLU A 242 13.34 21.35 2.21
C GLU A 242 14.72 21.02 2.79
N ASP A 243 14.75 20.20 3.85
CA ASP A 243 15.97 19.76 4.53
C ASP A 243 15.78 18.40 5.24
N ASN A 244 16.88 17.86 5.75
CA ASN A 244 16.92 16.62 6.54
C ASN A 244 17.47 16.86 7.95
N GLN A 245 17.32 15.85 8.83
CA GLN A 245 17.60 15.97 10.26
C GLN A 245 19.05 16.38 10.56
N GLY A 246 20.02 15.80 9.83
CA GLY A 246 21.45 15.96 10.08
C GLY A 246 22.18 16.92 9.15
N GLY A 247 21.49 17.58 8.22
CA GLY A 247 22.14 18.38 7.17
C GLY A 247 23.00 17.55 6.21
N MET A 248 22.59 16.31 5.97
CA MET A 248 23.24 15.39 5.04
C MET A 248 23.03 15.84 3.59
N GLU A 249 23.93 15.43 2.69
CA GLU A 249 23.84 15.76 1.25
C GLU A 249 22.54 15.22 0.62
N ASN A 250 22.12 14.02 1.01
CA ASN A 250 20.91 13.39 0.48
C ASN A 250 19.88 13.14 1.56
N THR A 251 18.61 13.29 1.17
CA THR A 251 17.45 12.90 1.96
C THR A 251 16.98 11.51 1.54
N VAL A 252 16.65 10.66 2.51
CA VAL A 252 16.19 9.28 2.30
C VAL A 252 14.89 9.02 3.05
N ILE A 253 13.87 8.59 2.30
CA ILE A 253 12.54 8.22 2.78
C ILE A 253 12.35 6.71 2.58
N GLU A 254 12.14 6.01 3.69
CA GLU A 254 11.93 4.56 3.74
C GLU A 254 10.45 4.17 3.69
N ALA A 255 9.55 5.06 4.12
CA ALA A 255 8.11 4.88 3.99
C ALA A 255 7.40 6.22 3.89
N LEU A 256 6.42 6.31 2.98
CA LEU A 256 5.49 7.42 2.85
C LEU A 256 4.07 6.86 2.68
N ARG A 257 3.16 7.24 3.58
CA ARG A 257 1.74 6.86 3.53
C ARG A 257 0.86 8.04 3.87
N PHE A 258 -0.32 8.07 3.28
CA PHE A 258 -1.38 9.02 3.64
C PHE A 258 -2.56 8.24 4.17
N TYR A 259 -3.12 8.69 5.29
CA TYR A 259 -4.31 8.09 5.86
C TYR A 259 -5.48 9.06 5.73
N GLY A 260 -6.64 8.52 5.38
CA GLY A 260 -7.79 9.32 5.05
C GLY A 260 -9.01 8.50 4.68
N THR A 261 -9.94 9.13 3.96
CA THR A 261 -11.11 8.47 3.39
C THR A 261 -11.38 8.99 1.99
N PRO A 262 -11.91 8.18 1.05
CA PRO A 262 -12.36 8.71 -0.22
C PRO A 262 -13.55 9.65 -0.01
N LEU A 263 -13.62 10.74 -0.80
CA LEU A 263 -14.69 11.73 -0.68
C LEU A 263 -16.06 11.11 -1.01
N SER A 264 -16.07 10.24 -2.01
CA SER A 264 -17.20 9.39 -2.35
C SER A 264 -16.83 7.96 -2.00
N ALA A 265 -17.66 7.28 -1.20
CA ALA A 265 -17.53 5.84 -1.06
C ALA A 265 -17.78 5.26 -2.47
N THR A 266 -16.72 4.85 -3.17
CA THR A 266 -16.89 4.11 -4.42
C THR A 266 -17.84 2.96 -4.10
N ASN A 267 -19.03 3.01 -4.69
CA ASN A 267 -20.08 2.08 -4.36
C ASN A 267 -19.63 0.70 -4.84
N MET A 268 -19.25 -0.19 -3.92
CA MET A 268 -18.84 -1.57 -4.21
C MET A 268 -19.94 -2.38 -4.95
N GLN A 269 -21.11 -1.80 -5.18
CA GLN A 269 -22.17 -2.30 -6.06
C GLN A 269 -21.83 -2.25 -7.56
N GLU A 270 -20.78 -1.55 -7.99
CA GLU A 270 -20.35 -1.56 -9.42
C GLU A 270 -19.70 -2.88 -9.86
N PHE A 271 -19.44 -3.83 -8.95
CA PHE A 271 -19.04 -5.21 -9.27
C PHE A 271 -20.22 -6.15 -9.58
N LYS A 272 -21.33 -5.65 -10.14
CA LYS A 272 -22.40 -6.49 -10.68
C LYS A 272 -22.89 -6.04 -12.05
N ARG A 273 -22.39 -6.74 -13.08
CA ARG A 273 -23.13 -7.54 -14.09
C ARG A 273 -22.43 -7.46 -15.44
N VAL A 274 -21.77 -8.55 -15.89
CA VAL A 274 -21.95 -9.04 -17.27
C VAL A 274 -21.66 -10.55 -17.34
N SER A 275 -22.72 -11.36 -17.36
CA SER A 275 -22.94 -12.39 -18.39
C SER A 275 -24.35 -12.94 -18.18
N GLY A 276 -25.24 -12.58 -19.10
CA GLY A 276 -26.60 -13.06 -19.16
C GLY A 276 -26.65 -14.57 -19.39
N LYS A 277 -27.70 -15.20 -18.85
CA LYS A 277 -28.05 -16.59 -19.12
C LYS A 277 -28.22 -16.80 -20.64
N VAL A 278 -27.54 -17.80 -21.17
CA VAL A 278 -27.74 -18.32 -22.52
C VAL A 278 -28.95 -19.26 -22.51
N GLY A 279 -29.93 -18.97 -23.36
CA GLY A 279 -30.81 -19.94 -24.02
C GLY A 279 -31.92 -20.62 -23.20
N GLU A 280 -33.11 -20.01 -23.16
CA GLU A 280 -34.35 -20.79 -23.18
C GLU A 280 -34.66 -21.14 -24.63
N VAL A 281 -34.53 -22.42 -24.97
CA VAL A 281 -34.96 -22.99 -26.25
C VAL A 281 -36.48 -23.16 -26.19
N GLY A 282 -37.20 -22.39 -27.00
CA GLY A 282 -38.60 -22.66 -27.30
C GLY A 282 -38.71 -23.87 -28.22
N HIS A 283 -39.46 -24.88 -27.78
CA HIS A 283 -40.10 -25.89 -28.61
C HIS A 283 -41.61 -25.79 -28.39
#